data_AF-A0AAV1XIR5-F1
#
_entry.id   AF-A0AAV1XIR5-F1
#
_cell.length_a   1.000
_cell.length_b   1.000
_cell.length_c   1.000
_cell.angle_alpha   90.00
_cell.angle_beta   90.00
_cell.angle_gamma   90.00
#
_symmetry.space_group_name_H-M   'P 1'
#
loop_
_entity.id
_entity.type
_entity.pdbx_description
1 polymer ?
#
loop_
_entity_poly.entity_id
_entity_poly.type
_entity_poly.pdbx_seq_one_letter_code
_entity_poly.pdbx_strand_id
1 'polypeptide(L)'
;MKYGRADSEFMKWRWRPNECELQIFNPFQFLEIVRGKTMAFVGDSVGRNQMQSMMCLLSRVEWPIDVSYTKDEHFKRWKYPSYNFTMAFFWTPHLIKAQVADSNGPTQTGLFNLYLDEFDEKWTTQIEDFDYIILNGGHWFFRPMVFYEKQKIVGCHFCQLKNVTDLTKFYGYRKAFRTAFKFINSLENFKGVTFLRTFAPSHFENGLWNQGGNCVRTKPFRSNDTTLEGTNLELYMIQLEEFKIAEKEAKKKGMKIRLLDTTQAMLLRPDGHPSRYGHWAHENVTLYNDCVHWCLPGPIDTWSDFLLHMLKMEARRSSNRDEMLHLKTNS
;
A
#
# COMPACT_ATOMS: atom_id res chain seq x y z
N MET A 1 25.40 1.84 4.31
CA MET A 1 24.34 2.34 3.42
C MET A 1 24.79 2.17 1.97
N LYS A 2 24.01 1.53 1.09
CA LYS A 2 24.43 1.16 -0.28
C LYS A 2 24.73 2.37 -1.18
N TYR A 3 23.85 3.39 -1.15
CA TYR A 3 23.91 4.55 -2.05
C TYR A 3 24.49 5.81 -1.40
N GLY A 4 25.33 5.65 -0.37
CA GLY A 4 26.11 6.78 0.17
C GLY A 4 25.38 7.76 1.10
N ARG A 5 24.15 7.46 1.55
CA ARG A 5 23.49 8.24 2.61
C ARG A 5 24.32 8.23 3.88
N ALA A 6 24.65 9.41 4.41
CA ALA A 6 25.56 9.58 5.54
C ALA A 6 24.86 9.51 6.92
N ASP A 7 23.64 10.04 7.03
CA ASP A 7 22.87 10.00 8.27
C ASP A 7 22.21 8.63 8.47
N SER A 8 22.08 8.21 9.73
CA SER A 8 21.53 6.89 10.11
C SER A 8 20.51 6.95 11.27
N GLU A 9 20.31 8.13 11.86
CA GLU A 9 19.44 8.29 13.03
C GLU A 9 17.97 7.99 12.72
N PHE A 10 17.54 8.12 11.46
CA PHE A 10 16.19 7.76 11.03
C PHE A 10 15.85 6.28 11.30
N MET A 11 16.84 5.39 11.40
CA MET A 11 16.62 3.97 11.69
C MET A 11 16.35 3.68 13.18
N LYS A 12 16.57 4.65 14.07
CA LYS A 12 16.51 4.44 15.53
C LYS A 12 15.15 4.79 16.16
N TRP A 13 14.21 5.28 15.36
CA TRP A 13 12.90 5.69 15.83
C TRP A 13 11.89 4.56 15.76
N ARG A 14 11.07 4.44 16.81
CA ARG A 14 9.91 3.53 16.86
C ARG A 14 8.64 4.33 17.07
N TRP A 15 7.54 3.88 16.46
CA TRP A 15 6.23 4.42 16.77
C TRP A 15 5.75 3.86 18.12
N ARG A 16 5.20 4.74 18.96
CA ARG A 16 4.59 4.39 20.24
C ARG A 16 3.16 4.95 20.26
N PRO A 17 2.12 4.10 20.29
CA PRO A 17 0.76 4.55 20.52
C PRO A 17 0.61 5.25 21.89
N ASN A 18 -0.37 6.12 22.04
CA ASN A 18 -0.54 6.91 23.27
C ASN A 18 -0.91 6.06 24.49
N GLU A 19 -1.79 5.07 24.31
CA GLU A 19 -2.42 4.33 25.41
C GLU A 19 -1.90 2.89 25.55
N CYS A 20 -0.96 2.45 24.70
CA CYS A 20 -0.43 1.10 24.74
C CYS A 20 1.00 1.02 24.18
N GLU A 21 1.69 -0.07 24.53
CA GLU A 21 2.94 -0.44 23.89
C GLU A 21 2.65 -1.30 22.67
N LEU A 22 3.17 -0.88 21.51
CA LEU A 22 3.20 -1.73 20.32
C LEU A 22 4.39 -2.69 20.43
N GLN A 23 4.12 -3.98 20.22
CA GLN A 23 5.18 -4.98 20.21
C GLN A 23 6.03 -4.83 18.95
N ILE A 24 7.36 -4.87 19.15
CA ILE A 24 8.33 -4.88 18.06
C ILE A 24 8.13 -6.14 17.21
N PHE A 25 8.26 -5.99 15.91
CA PHE A 25 8.16 -7.07 14.94
C PHE A 25 9.09 -8.23 15.29
N ASN A 26 8.49 -9.38 15.53
CA ASN A 26 9.19 -10.64 15.70
C ASN A 26 8.98 -11.50 14.44
N PRO A 27 10.02 -11.70 13.62
CA PRO A 27 9.89 -12.42 12.35
C PRO A 27 9.48 -13.89 12.54
N PHE A 28 9.94 -14.54 13.62
CA PHE A 28 9.55 -15.92 13.92
C PHE A 28 8.06 -15.99 14.26
N GLN A 29 7.58 -15.12 15.14
CA GLN A 29 6.14 -15.07 15.47
C GLN A 29 5.29 -14.76 14.25
N PHE A 30 5.73 -13.83 13.39
CA PHE A 30 5.03 -13.52 12.15
C PHE A 30 4.90 -14.77 11.27
N LEU A 31 6.03 -15.44 10.98
CA LEU A 31 6.06 -16.63 10.14
C LEU A 31 5.23 -17.78 10.70
N GLU A 32 5.18 -17.96 12.03
CA GLU A 32 4.28 -18.93 12.66
C GLU A 32 2.80 -18.58 12.45
N ILE A 33 2.42 -17.30 12.58
CA ILE A 33 1.04 -16.84 12.37
C ILE A 33 0.59 -17.05 10.92
N VAL A 34 1.52 -16.89 9.96
CA VAL A 34 1.26 -17.04 8.52
C VAL A 34 1.66 -18.42 7.98
N ARG A 35 1.97 -19.37 8.85
CA ARG A 35 2.31 -20.74 8.46
C ARG A 35 1.18 -21.37 7.65
N GLY A 36 1.53 -21.92 6.49
CA GLY A 36 0.60 -22.54 5.55
C GLY A 36 -0.34 -21.57 4.83
N LYS A 37 -0.07 -20.25 4.90
CA LYS A 37 -0.95 -19.21 4.34
C LYS A 37 -0.33 -18.47 3.17
N THR A 38 -1.13 -17.62 2.56
CA THR A 38 -0.73 -16.74 1.46
C THR A 38 -1.05 -15.26 1.78
N MET A 39 -0.19 -14.36 1.32
CA MET A 39 -0.37 -12.91 1.51
C MET A 39 -0.07 -12.15 0.22
N ALA A 40 -1.02 -11.35 -0.25
CA ALA A 40 -0.90 -10.53 -1.45
C ALA A 40 -0.76 -9.05 -1.08
N PHE A 41 0.30 -8.40 -1.59
CA PHE A 41 0.39 -6.95 -1.66
C PHE A 41 -0.13 -6.50 -3.02
N VAL A 42 -1.18 -5.67 -3.03
CA VAL A 42 -1.90 -5.25 -4.25
C VAL A 42 -1.92 -3.73 -4.30
N GLY A 43 -1.20 -3.14 -5.27
CA GLY A 43 -1.15 -1.69 -5.37
C GLY A 43 0.07 -1.15 -6.10
N ASP A 44 0.55 -0.01 -5.61
CA ASP A 44 1.65 0.77 -6.20
C ASP A 44 3.05 0.43 -5.63
N SER A 45 4.04 1.23 -6.02
CA SER A 45 5.44 1.07 -5.62
C SER A 45 5.69 1.21 -4.11
N VAL A 46 4.83 1.90 -3.37
CA VAL A 46 4.93 1.99 -1.90
C VAL A 46 4.42 0.70 -1.25
N GLY A 47 3.47 0.01 -1.87
CA GLY A 47 3.09 -1.36 -1.50
C GLY A 47 4.23 -2.35 -1.70
N ARG A 48 4.93 -2.26 -2.85
CA ARG A 48 6.15 -3.04 -3.08
C ARG A 48 7.23 -2.72 -2.05
N ASN A 49 7.41 -1.46 -1.69
CA ASN A 49 8.36 -1.04 -0.66
C ASN A 49 8.05 -1.65 0.71
N GLN A 50 6.76 -1.74 1.09
CA GLN A 50 6.31 -2.43 2.31
C GLN A 50 6.66 -3.92 2.28
N MET A 51 6.37 -4.58 1.17
CA MET A 51 6.70 -6.00 0.99
C MET A 51 8.21 -6.24 1.07
N GLN A 52 9.02 -5.37 0.45
CA GLN A 52 10.48 -5.45 0.52
C GLN A 52 10.99 -5.27 1.96
N SER A 53 10.44 -4.31 2.73
CA SER A 53 10.70 -4.18 4.17
C SER A 53 10.41 -5.48 4.90
N MET A 54 9.23 -6.07 4.68
CA MET A 54 8.84 -7.34 5.28
C MET A 54 9.82 -8.46 4.94
N MET A 55 10.22 -8.60 3.67
CA MET A 55 11.21 -9.58 3.25
C MET A 55 12.56 -9.40 3.97
N CYS A 56 13.03 -8.16 4.13
CA CYS A 56 14.24 -7.87 4.90
C CYS A 56 14.11 -8.21 6.39
N LEU A 57 12.93 -8.03 6.99
CA LEU A 57 12.70 -8.40 8.39
C LEU A 57 12.65 -9.92 8.56
N LEU A 58 12.01 -10.63 7.63
CA LEU A 58 11.85 -12.08 7.65
C LEU A 58 13.15 -12.84 7.34
N SER A 59 14.07 -12.23 6.57
CA SER A 59 15.36 -12.85 6.24
C SER A 59 16.27 -13.11 7.44
N ARG A 60 15.95 -12.50 8.60
CA ARG A 60 16.54 -12.84 9.90
C ARG A 60 16.23 -14.28 10.36
N VAL A 61 15.22 -14.91 9.78
CA VAL A 61 14.78 -16.27 10.08
C VAL A 61 14.94 -17.16 8.86
N GLU A 62 14.41 -16.77 7.71
CA GLU A 62 14.48 -17.55 6.48
C GLU A 62 14.50 -16.61 5.26
N TRP A 63 15.38 -16.89 4.30
CA TRP A 63 15.32 -16.25 2.98
C TRP A 63 14.29 -16.95 2.11
N PRO A 64 13.39 -16.22 1.45
CA PRO A 64 12.42 -16.85 0.56
C PRO A 64 13.06 -17.28 -0.76
N ILE A 65 12.41 -18.22 -1.44
CA ILE A 65 12.70 -18.60 -2.83
C ILE A 65 11.67 -17.97 -3.78
N ASP A 66 12.11 -17.56 -4.96
CA ASP A 66 11.23 -17.09 -6.02
C ASP A 66 10.47 -18.28 -6.63
N VAL A 67 9.14 -18.24 -6.57
CA VAL A 67 8.23 -19.26 -7.13
C VAL A 67 7.27 -18.63 -8.15
N SER A 68 7.66 -17.51 -8.75
CA SER A 68 6.86 -16.81 -9.74
C SER A 68 6.68 -17.68 -10.99
N TYR A 69 5.45 -17.74 -11.50
CA TYR A 69 5.13 -18.44 -12.75
C TYR A 69 5.42 -17.57 -13.99
N THR A 70 5.78 -16.31 -13.79
CA THR A 70 6.09 -15.32 -14.83
C THR A 70 7.42 -14.64 -14.54
N LYS A 71 8.07 -14.12 -15.59
CA LYS A 71 9.27 -13.28 -15.50
C LYS A 71 8.94 -11.79 -15.27
N ASP A 72 7.66 -11.44 -15.25
CA ASP A 72 7.25 -10.06 -15.01
C ASP A 72 7.49 -9.66 -13.55
N GLU A 73 8.43 -8.72 -13.35
CA GLU A 73 8.80 -8.18 -12.03
C GLU A 73 7.65 -7.42 -11.34
N HIS A 74 6.56 -7.15 -12.06
CA HIS A 74 5.33 -6.60 -11.51
C HIS A 74 4.41 -7.65 -10.84
N PHE A 75 4.68 -8.94 -11.05
CA PHE A 75 3.85 -10.06 -10.60
C PHE A 75 4.69 -11.19 -10.01
N LYS A 76 5.21 -10.96 -8.81
CA LYS A 76 6.20 -11.84 -8.17
C LYS A 76 5.60 -12.61 -7.01
N ARG A 77 6.11 -13.83 -6.78
CA ARG A 77 5.74 -14.71 -5.67
C ARG A 77 6.98 -15.26 -4.98
N TRP A 78 7.02 -15.16 -3.67
CA TRP A 78 8.12 -15.60 -2.81
C TRP A 78 7.61 -16.58 -1.78
N LYS A 79 8.20 -17.78 -1.73
CA LYS A 79 7.84 -18.83 -0.78
C LYS A 79 8.89 -18.95 0.32
N TYR A 80 8.42 -19.04 1.56
CA TYR A 80 9.18 -19.38 2.76
C TYR A 80 8.96 -20.87 3.05
N PRO A 81 9.85 -21.78 2.59
CA PRO A 81 9.56 -23.21 2.52
C PRO A 81 9.30 -23.84 3.89
N SER A 82 10.07 -23.47 4.93
CA SER A 82 9.92 -24.03 6.28
C SER A 82 8.58 -23.70 6.92
N TYR A 83 7.91 -22.66 6.43
CA TYR A 83 6.61 -22.19 6.91
C TYR A 83 5.47 -22.48 5.94
N ASN A 84 5.77 -22.99 4.75
CA ASN A 84 4.82 -23.07 3.64
C ASN A 84 4.02 -21.77 3.45
N PHE A 85 4.67 -20.63 3.67
CA PHE A 85 4.08 -19.30 3.54
C PHE A 85 4.46 -18.70 2.19
N THR A 86 3.50 -18.14 1.46
CA THR A 86 3.77 -17.46 0.18
C THR A 86 3.35 -16.00 0.22
N MET A 87 4.27 -15.12 -0.13
CA MET A 87 4.02 -13.69 -0.30
C MET A 87 3.99 -13.36 -1.79
N ALA A 88 3.03 -12.55 -2.23
CA ALA A 88 2.90 -12.14 -3.61
C ALA A 88 2.78 -10.62 -3.74
N PHE A 89 3.22 -10.09 -4.87
CA PHE A 89 3.02 -8.70 -5.26
C PHE A 89 2.26 -8.62 -6.58
N PHE A 90 1.23 -7.78 -6.60
CA PHE A 90 0.43 -7.46 -7.78
C PHE A 90 0.50 -5.96 -8.05
N TRP A 91 1.24 -5.58 -9.08
CA TRP A 91 1.33 -4.20 -9.52
C TRP A 91 0.01 -3.74 -10.15
N THR A 92 -0.67 -2.83 -9.47
CA THR A 92 -1.86 -2.15 -9.98
C THR A 92 -1.95 -0.76 -9.34
N PRO A 93 -1.20 0.23 -9.85
CA PRO A 93 -0.98 1.50 -9.17
C PRO A 93 -2.27 2.32 -8.96
N HIS A 94 -3.30 2.04 -9.76
CA HIS A 94 -4.62 2.65 -9.66
C HIS A 94 -5.69 1.69 -9.14
N LEU A 95 -5.37 0.42 -8.81
CA LEU A 95 -6.27 -0.67 -8.35
C LEU A 95 -7.35 -1.15 -9.34
N ILE A 96 -7.67 -0.33 -10.33
CA ILE A 96 -8.65 -0.58 -11.41
C ILE A 96 -7.93 -0.71 -12.74
N LYS A 97 -8.68 -1.15 -13.77
CA LYS A 97 -8.11 -1.25 -15.12
C LYS A 97 -7.57 0.10 -15.56
N ALA A 98 -6.28 0.10 -15.88
CA ALA A 98 -5.58 1.30 -16.32
C ALA A 98 -4.64 0.97 -17.48
N GLN A 99 -4.47 1.94 -18.39
CA GLN A 99 -3.59 1.83 -19.55
C GLN A 99 -2.79 3.11 -19.71
N VAL A 100 -1.54 2.99 -20.15
CA VAL A 100 -0.72 4.14 -20.55
C VAL A 100 -1.23 4.60 -21.91
N ALA A 101 -1.82 5.78 -21.97
CA ALA A 101 -2.32 6.39 -23.20
C ALA A 101 -1.19 7.10 -23.98
N ASP A 102 -0.29 7.76 -23.26
CA ASP A 102 0.90 8.41 -23.78
C ASP A 102 1.99 8.29 -22.72
N SER A 103 3.17 7.75 -23.07
CA SER A 103 4.27 7.56 -22.13
C SER A 103 4.95 8.87 -21.72
N ASN A 104 4.89 9.89 -22.57
CA ASN A 104 5.42 11.20 -22.27
C ASN A 104 4.33 12.04 -21.60
N GLY A 105 3.13 12.09 -22.16
CA GLY A 105 2.00 12.81 -21.61
C GLY A 105 2.27 14.31 -21.38
N PRO A 106 1.31 15.05 -20.83
CA PRO A 106 1.42 16.51 -20.69
C PRO A 106 2.51 17.00 -19.74
N THR A 107 3.03 16.12 -18.88
CA THR A 107 4.01 16.44 -17.84
C THR A 107 5.33 15.71 -17.99
N GLN A 108 5.56 14.98 -19.09
CA GLN A 108 6.71 14.06 -19.24
C GLN A 108 6.71 12.93 -18.20
N THR A 109 5.55 12.64 -17.61
CA THR A 109 5.35 11.59 -16.61
C THR A 109 4.24 10.61 -17.02
N GLY A 110 3.84 10.65 -18.29
CA GLY A 110 2.80 9.82 -18.86
C GLY A 110 1.38 10.35 -18.64
N LEU A 111 0.47 9.84 -19.45
CA LEU A 111 -0.98 10.04 -19.39
C LEU A 111 -1.65 8.68 -19.28
N PHE A 112 -2.56 8.52 -18.32
CA PHE A 112 -3.15 7.21 -18.01
C PHE A 112 -4.66 7.22 -18.24
N ASN A 113 -5.16 6.26 -19.01
CA ASN A 113 -6.60 5.98 -19.11
C ASN A 113 -7.00 5.11 -17.93
N LEU A 114 -7.94 5.59 -17.12
CA LEU A 114 -8.50 4.86 -15.98
C LEU A 114 -9.96 4.52 -16.26
N TYR A 115 -10.28 3.24 -16.27
CA TYR A 115 -11.63 2.72 -16.48
C TYR A 115 -12.29 2.52 -15.11
N LEU A 116 -12.98 3.56 -14.65
CA LEU A 116 -13.41 3.72 -13.26
C LEU A 116 -14.43 2.70 -12.79
N ASP A 117 -15.12 2.03 -13.71
CA ASP A 117 -16.11 0.98 -13.48
C ASP A 117 -15.64 -0.42 -13.91
N GLU A 118 -14.36 -0.59 -14.24
CA GLU A 118 -13.76 -1.87 -14.66
C GLU A 118 -12.68 -2.37 -13.69
N PHE A 119 -12.69 -3.68 -13.44
CA PHE A 119 -11.71 -4.36 -12.60
C PHE A 119 -10.38 -4.58 -13.35
N ASP A 120 -9.27 -4.54 -12.63
CA ASP A 120 -7.96 -4.92 -13.19
C ASP A 120 -7.73 -6.43 -13.03
N GLU A 121 -7.98 -7.17 -14.11
CA GLU A 121 -7.85 -8.64 -14.17
C GLU A 121 -6.49 -9.16 -13.72
N LYS A 122 -5.43 -8.32 -13.77
CA LYS A 122 -4.08 -8.69 -13.36
C LYS A 122 -4.01 -9.16 -11.90
N TRP A 123 -4.84 -8.61 -11.02
CA TRP A 123 -4.91 -9.02 -9.62
C TRP A 123 -6.25 -9.67 -9.28
N THR A 124 -7.36 -9.19 -9.86
CA THR A 124 -8.69 -9.66 -9.47
C THR A 124 -8.93 -11.14 -9.77
N THR A 125 -8.30 -11.68 -10.81
CA THR A 125 -8.41 -13.11 -11.15
C THR A 125 -7.61 -14.05 -10.24
N GLN A 126 -6.81 -13.51 -9.30
CA GLN A 126 -5.83 -14.31 -8.55
C GLN A 126 -6.01 -14.27 -7.03
N ILE A 127 -6.71 -13.28 -6.50
CA ILE A 127 -6.69 -13.00 -5.05
C ILE A 127 -7.74 -13.75 -4.22
N GLU A 128 -8.68 -14.47 -4.84
CA GLU A 128 -9.73 -15.18 -4.09
C GLU A 128 -9.16 -16.29 -3.18
N ASP A 129 -8.06 -16.91 -3.61
CA ASP A 129 -7.36 -17.96 -2.87
C ASP A 129 -6.38 -17.42 -1.81
N PHE A 130 -6.30 -16.10 -1.62
CA PHE A 130 -5.36 -15.51 -0.66
C PHE A 130 -5.94 -15.43 0.76
N ASP A 131 -5.13 -15.75 1.78
CA ASP A 131 -5.56 -15.60 3.17
C ASP A 131 -5.54 -14.13 3.64
N TYR A 132 -4.60 -13.37 3.11
CA TYR A 132 -4.41 -11.96 3.44
C TYR A 132 -4.19 -11.13 2.17
N ILE A 133 -4.92 -10.03 2.05
CA ILE A 133 -4.72 -9.03 0.99
C ILE A 133 -4.37 -7.71 1.65
N ILE A 134 -3.32 -7.04 1.19
CA ILE A 134 -2.93 -5.70 1.63
C ILE A 134 -3.07 -4.78 0.41
N LEU A 135 -4.19 -4.05 0.38
CA LEU A 135 -4.49 -3.06 -0.64
C LEU A 135 -3.85 -1.73 -0.30
N ASN A 136 -3.25 -1.08 -1.30
CA ASN A 136 -2.77 0.29 -1.18
C ASN A 136 -2.82 1.04 -2.52
N GLY A 137 -2.80 2.36 -2.47
CA GLY A 137 -2.64 3.19 -3.66
C GLY A 137 -2.73 4.67 -3.34
N GLY A 138 -2.18 5.52 -4.20
CA GLY A 138 -2.39 6.97 -4.15
C GLY A 138 -1.39 7.80 -4.92
N HIS A 139 -0.10 7.46 -4.89
CA HIS A 139 0.93 8.33 -5.49
C HIS A 139 0.79 8.47 -7.01
N TRP A 140 0.23 7.45 -7.68
CA TRP A 140 0.02 7.47 -9.12
C TRP A 140 -1.17 8.34 -9.57
N PHE A 141 -2.02 8.79 -8.63
CA PHE A 141 -3.11 9.72 -8.92
C PHE A 141 -2.65 11.18 -9.02
N PHE A 142 -1.37 11.46 -8.78
CA PHE A 142 -0.75 12.76 -9.05
C PHE A 142 -0.30 12.93 -10.50
N ARG A 143 -0.39 11.87 -11.31
CA ARG A 143 -0.08 11.91 -12.75
C ARG A 143 -1.30 12.36 -13.55
N PRO A 144 -1.12 12.87 -14.77
CA PRO A 144 -2.22 13.12 -15.70
C PRO A 144 -3.04 11.85 -15.96
N MET A 145 -4.37 11.97 -15.90
CA MET A 145 -5.29 10.83 -16.08
C MET A 145 -6.49 11.24 -16.95
N VAL A 146 -6.99 10.32 -17.76
CA VAL A 146 -8.29 10.43 -18.45
C VAL A 146 -9.23 9.39 -17.83
N PHE A 147 -10.43 9.82 -17.48
CA PHE A 147 -11.40 8.98 -16.78
C PHE A 147 -12.45 8.45 -17.74
N TYR A 148 -12.63 7.14 -17.73
CA TYR A 148 -13.63 6.42 -18.50
C TYR A 148 -14.68 5.81 -17.56
N GLU A 149 -15.95 5.95 -17.90
CA GLU A 149 -17.06 5.15 -17.35
C GLU A 149 -17.89 4.62 -18.52
N LYS A 150 -18.27 3.34 -18.50
CA LYS A 150 -18.99 2.69 -19.61
C LYS A 150 -18.31 2.92 -20.97
N GLN A 151 -16.98 2.83 -20.99
CA GLN A 151 -16.12 3.08 -22.15
C GLN A 151 -16.21 4.50 -22.75
N LYS A 152 -16.72 5.49 -22.01
CA LYS A 152 -16.81 6.89 -22.46
C LYS A 152 -16.02 7.81 -21.54
N ILE A 153 -15.36 8.81 -22.13
CA ILE A 153 -14.65 9.85 -21.37
C ILE A 153 -15.69 10.65 -20.56
N VAL A 154 -15.51 10.67 -19.25
CA VAL A 154 -16.34 11.48 -18.32
C VAL A 154 -15.61 12.72 -17.83
N GLY A 155 -14.29 12.76 -17.97
CA GLY A 155 -13.44 13.88 -17.61
C GLY A 155 -11.99 13.46 -17.51
N CYS A 156 -11.15 14.31 -16.92
CA CYS A 156 -9.74 14.02 -16.75
C CYS A 156 -9.14 14.74 -15.53
N HIS A 157 -7.87 14.50 -15.27
CA HIS A 157 -7.05 15.30 -14.38
C HIS A 157 -5.78 15.72 -15.12
N PHE A 158 -5.56 17.02 -15.26
CA PHE A 158 -4.33 17.60 -15.83
C PHE A 158 -3.94 16.99 -17.20
N CYS A 159 -4.93 16.58 -18.00
CA CYS A 159 -4.70 15.87 -19.26
C CYS A 159 -4.40 16.78 -20.46
N GLN A 160 -4.67 18.08 -20.34
CA GLN A 160 -4.51 19.08 -21.41
C GLN A 160 -5.24 18.74 -22.74
N LEU A 161 -6.24 17.86 -22.70
CA LEU A 161 -7.06 17.52 -23.86
C LEU A 161 -8.13 18.62 -24.07
N LYS A 162 -8.34 19.02 -25.33
CA LYS A 162 -9.40 19.98 -25.68
C LYS A 162 -10.77 19.36 -25.43
N ASN A 163 -11.71 20.16 -24.91
CA ASN A 163 -13.10 19.77 -24.66
C ASN A 163 -13.28 18.61 -23.66
N VAL A 164 -12.35 18.42 -22.72
CA VAL A 164 -12.46 17.46 -21.62
C VAL A 164 -12.43 18.19 -20.29
N THR A 165 -13.44 17.98 -19.45
CA THR A 165 -13.54 18.62 -18.12
C THR A 165 -12.47 18.09 -17.17
N ASP A 166 -11.78 18.99 -16.45
CA ASP A 166 -10.91 18.59 -15.34
C ASP A 166 -11.77 18.31 -14.09
N LEU A 167 -11.81 17.05 -13.67
CA LEU A 167 -12.56 16.56 -12.51
C LEU A 167 -11.69 16.42 -11.25
N THR A 168 -10.43 16.86 -11.33
CA THR A 168 -9.37 16.63 -10.33
C THR A 168 -9.00 15.16 -10.15
N LYS A 169 -7.83 14.92 -9.55
CA LYS A 169 -7.39 13.58 -9.15
C LYS A 169 -8.32 12.86 -8.18
N PHE A 170 -9.04 13.61 -7.33
CA PHE A 170 -9.88 13.06 -6.27
C PHE A 170 -11.09 12.30 -6.82
N TYR A 171 -11.62 12.72 -7.97
CA TYR A 171 -12.71 12.02 -8.65
C TYR A 171 -12.31 10.60 -9.04
N GLY A 172 -11.19 10.46 -9.77
CA GLY A 172 -10.67 9.15 -10.16
C GLY A 172 -10.24 8.31 -8.96
N TYR A 173 -9.60 8.94 -7.97
CA TYR A 173 -9.13 8.27 -6.75
C TYR A 173 -10.28 7.63 -5.94
N ARG A 174 -11.34 8.39 -5.68
CA ARG A 174 -12.53 7.89 -4.97
C ARG A 174 -13.18 6.72 -5.71
N LYS A 175 -13.36 6.86 -7.02
CA LYS A 175 -13.98 5.83 -7.86
C LYS A 175 -13.14 4.56 -7.94
N ALA A 176 -11.81 4.70 -8.04
CA ALA A 176 -10.90 3.56 -8.04
C ALA A 176 -11.01 2.72 -6.76
N PHE A 177 -10.96 3.34 -5.58
CA PHE A 177 -11.14 2.63 -4.31
C PHE A 177 -12.53 2.00 -4.19
N ARG A 178 -13.58 2.72 -4.59
CA ARG A 178 -14.95 2.19 -4.62
C ARG A 178 -15.05 0.92 -5.44
N THR A 179 -14.49 0.94 -6.65
CA THR A 179 -14.54 -0.19 -7.60
C THR A 179 -13.68 -1.36 -7.11
N ALA A 180 -12.49 -1.10 -6.57
CA ALA A 180 -11.64 -2.14 -5.98
C ALA A 180 -12.32 -2.82 -4.78
N PHE A 181 -12.95 -2.06 -3.88
CA PHE A 181 -13.70 -2.64 -2.76
C PHE A 181 -14.97 -3.36 -3.20
N LYS A 182 -15.68 -2.83 -4.21
CA LYS A 182 -16.83 -3.52 -4.81
C LYS A 182 -16.41 -4.89 -5.35
N PHE A 183 -15.23 -4.99 -5.97
CA PHE A 183 -14.68 -6.27 -6.38
C PHE A 183 -14.45 -7.21 -5.19
N ILE A 184 -13.70 -6.77 -4.17
CA ILE A 184 -13.47 -7.59 -2.95
C ILE A 184 -14.79 -8.08 -2.36
N ASN A 185 -15.78 -7.19 -2.18
CA ASN A 185 -17.09 -7.54 -1.64
C ASN A 185 -17.93 -8.44 -2.55
N SER A 186 -17.55 -8.62 -3.81
CA SER A 186 -18.21 -9.52 -4.76
C SER A 186 -17.68 -10.95 -4.72
N LEU A 187 -16.53 -11.19 -4.09
CA LEU A 187 -15.94 -12.53 -3.97
C LEU A 187 -16.70 -13.40 -2.95
N GLU A 188 -17.50 -14.34 -3.44
CA GLU A 188 -18.34 -15.20 -2.60
C GLU A 188 -17.52 -16.24 -1.82
N ASN A 189 -16.41 -16.72 -2.40
CA ASN A 189 -15.59 -17.76 -1.80
C ASN A 189 -14.41 -17.21 -0.99
N PHE A 190 -14.09 -15.92 -1.08
CA PHE A 190 -13.01 -15.31 -0.31
C PHE A 190 -13.27 -15.38 1.19
N LYS A 191 -12.43 -16.15 1.91
CA LYS A 191 -12.48 -16.30 3.38
C LYS A 191 -11.37 -15.55 4.13
N GLY A 192 -10.47 -14.91 3.40
CA GLY A 192 -9.33 -14.19 3.96
C GLY A 192 -9.69 -12.88 4.64
N VAL A 193 -8.65 -12.12 5.00
CA VAL A 193 -8.76 -10.76 5.55
C VAL A 193 -8.13 -9.77 4.57
N THR A 194 -8.91 -8.78 4.14
CA THR A 194 -8.41 -7.66 3.36
C THR A 194 -8.03 -6.51 4.29
N PHE A 195 -6.82 -5.99 4.16
CA PHE A 195 -6.34 -4.79 4.83
C PHE A 195 -6.25 -3.66 3.82
N LEU A 196 -6.82 -2.50 4.15
CA LEU A 196 -6.46 -1.25 3.48
C LEU A 196 -5.29 -0.62 4.24
N ARG A 197 -4.13 -0.50 3.59
CA ARG A 197 -3.02 0.32 4.09
C ARG A 197 -3.26 1.76 3.64
N THR A 198 -3.42 2.67 4.60
CA THR A 198 -3.78 4.07 4.31
C THR A 198 -2.65 4.85 3.62
N PHE A 199 -3.00 5.96 2.99
CA PHE A 199 -2.09 6.79 2.23
C PHE A 199 -0.88 7.20 3.07
N ALA A 200 0.33 6.99 2.54
CA ALA A 200 1.57 7.38 3.20
C ALA A 200 2.04 8.70 2.57
N PRO A 201 2.02 9.83 3.30
CA PRO A 201 2.40 11.12 2.73
C PRO A 201 3.84 11.15 2.21
N SER A 202 4.04 11.83 1.08
CA SER A 202 5.36 12.25 0.60
C SER A 202 5.76 13.57 1.25
N HIS A 203 7.06 13.79 1.48
CA HIS A 203 7.57 14.97 2.18
C HIS A 203 8.44 15.87 1.28
N PHE A 204 7.94 16.22 0.09
CA PHE A 204 8.61 17.20 -0.76
C PHE A 204 8.55 18.60 -0.14
N GLU A 205 9.70 19.26 -0.13
CA GLU A 205 9.92 20.64 0.29
C GLU A 205 10.53 21.41 -0.89
N ASN A 206 10.24 22.71 -0.96
CA ASN A 206 10.80 23.64 -1.96
C ASN A 206 10.56 23.25 -3.43
N GLY A 207 9.49 22.48 -3.71
CA GLY A 207 9.09 22.13 -5.07
C GLY A 207 8.19 20.90 -5.09
N LEU A 208 7.56 20.65 -6.24
CA LEU A 208 6.83 19.41 -6.48
C LEU A 208 7.78 18.26 -6.80
N TRP A 209 7.26 17.04 -6.75
CA TRP A 209 7.99 15.81 -7.04
C TRP A 209 8.65 15.80 -8.43
N ASN A 210 8.08 16.51 -9.40
CA ASN A 210 8.58 16.66 -10.77
C ASN A 210 9.10 18.08 -11.07
N GLN A 211 9.32 18.92 -10.05
CA GLN A 211 9.76 20.32 -10.18
C GLN A 211 10.90 20.66 -9.21
N GLY A 212 11.80 19.70 -8.96
CA GLY A 212 13.00 19.93 -8.15
C GLY A 212 12.80 19.89 -6.64
N GLY A 213 11.63 19.49 -6.14
CA GLY A 213 11.39 19.30 -4.72
C GLY A 213 12.34 18.27 -4.09
N ASN A 214 12.57 18.39 -2.78
CA ASN A 214 13.47 17.50 -2.03
C ASN A 214 12.99 17.27 -0.58
N CYS A 215 13.58 16.31 0.13
CA CYS A 215 13.28 15.93 1.51
C CYS A 215 14.60 15.77 2.26
N VAL A 216 15.14 16.88 2.75
CA VAL A 216 16.49 16.93 3.34
C VAL A 216 16.49 16.84 4.87
N ARG A 217 15.31 16.75 5.49
CA ARG A 217 15.19 16.60 6.94
C ARG A 217 15.85 15.30 7.38
N THR A 218 16.55 15.35 8.52
CA THR A 218 17.28 14.22 9.11
C THR A 218 16.72 13.81 10.47
N LYS A 219 15.63 14.46 10.90
CA LYS A 219 14.93 14.20 12.16
C LYS A 219 13.43 14.11 11.89
N PRO A 220 12.71 13.26 12.64
CA PRO A 220 11.27 13.21 12.55
C PRO A 220 10.65 14.50 13.09
N PHE A 221 9.39 14.72 12.72
CA PHE A 221 8.55 15.68 13.40
C PHE A 221 8.13 15.17 14.77
N ARG A 222 7.98 16.09 15.72
CA ARG A 222 7.21 15.85 16.94
C ARG A 222 5.73 15.89 16.60
N SER A 223 4.90 15.31 17.49
CA SER A 223 3.46 15.20 17.27
C SER A 223 2.73 16.53 17.07
N ASN A 224 3.33 17.65 17.50
CA ASN A 224 2.79 19.00 17.37
C ASN A 224 3.49 19.86 16.29
N ASP A 225 4.50 19.33 15.60
CA ASP A 225 5.25 20.09 14.58
C ASP A 225 4.50 20.15 13.23
N THR A 226 3.54 19.24 13.01
CA THR A 226 2.79 19.17 11.75
C THR A 226 1.42 18.53 11.95
N THR A 227 0.51 18.79 11.01
CA THR A 227 -0.84 18.23 10.95
C THR A 227 -1.16 17.76 9.54
N LEU A 228 -1.96 16.71 9.40
CA LEU A 228 -2.39 16.22 8.10
C LEU A 228 -3.33 17.23 7.44
N GLU A 229 -2.94 17.79 6.31
CA GLU A 229 -3.71 18.84 5.63
C GLU A 229 -3.68 18.74 4.10
N GLY A 230 -4.47 19.60 3.44
CA GLY A 230 -4.51 19.75 2.00
C GLY A 230 -4.78 18.45 1.24
N THR A 231 -3.98 18.19 0.21
CA THR A 231 -4.15 16.98 -0.63
C THR A 231 -3.95 15.69 0.18
N ASN A 232 -3.04 15.66 1.15
CA ASN A 232 -2.78 14.45 1.92
C ASN A 232 -3.99 14.09 2.81
N LEU A 233 -4.62 15.10 3.42
CA LEU A 233 -5.86 14.93 4.18
C LEU A 233 -7.00 14.44 3.28
N GLU A 234 -7.18 15.05 2.11
CA GLU A 234 -8.26 14.66 1.18
C GLU A 234 -8.11 13.19 0.71
N LEU A 235 -6.90 12.78 0.32
CA LEU A 235 -6.64 11.38 -0.06
C LEU A 235 -6.87 10.40 1.09
N TYR A 236 -6.49 10.77 2.31
CA TYR A 236 -6.74 9.97 3.50
C TYR A 236 -8.23 9.85 3.81
N MET A 237 -8.98 10.96 3.78
CA MET A 237 -10.41 10.97 4.06
C MET A 237 -11.21 10.19 3.03
N ILE A 238 -10.90 10.32 1.74
CA ILE A 238 -11.52 9.50 0.68
C ILE A 238 -11.31 8.00 0.95
N GLN A 239 -10.10 7.59 1.31
CA GLN A 239 -9.81 6.19 1.66
C GLN A 239 -10.64 5.71 2.85
N LEU A 240 -10.73 6.51 3.91
CA LEU A 240 -11.53 6.16 5.09
C LEU A 240 -13.02 6.04 4.77
N GLU A 241 -13.55 6.93 3.94
CA GLU A 241 -14.96 6.93 3.56
C GLU A 241 -15.31 5.70 2.73
N GLU A 242 -14.56 5.41 1.66
CA GLU A 242 -14.81 4.24 0.83
C GLU A 242 -14.52 2.93 1.61
N PHE A 243 -13.53 2.92 2.51
CA PHE A 243 -13.29 1.81 3.44
C PHE A 243 -14.49 1.56 4.34
N LYS A 244 -15.06 2.59 4.98
CA LYS A 244 -16.21 2.44 5.89
C LYS A 244 -17.44 1.88 5.16
N ILE A 245 -17.67 2.32 3.92
CA ILE A 245 -18.73 1.78 3.06
C ILE A 245 -18.47 0.28 2.80
N ALA A 246 -17.25 -0.04 2.34
CA ALA A 246 -16.85 -1.40 2.02
C ALA A 246 -16.93 -2.35 3.22
N GLU A 247 -16.42 -1.92 4.38
CA GLU A 247 -16.44 -2.70 5.63
C GLU A 247 -17.87 -3.00 6.08
N LYS A 248 -18.76 -2.01 6.02
CA LYS A 248 -20.18 -2.19 6.37
C LYS A 248 -20.85 -3.23 5.48
N GLU A 249 -20.56 -3.24 4.19
CA GLU A 249 -21.06 -4.23 3.25
C GLU A 249 -20.44 -5.62 3.47
N ALA A 250 -19.12 -5.68 3.62
CA ALA A 250 -18.37 -6.91 3.90
C ALA A 250 -18.92 -7.61 5.16
N LYS A 251 -19.19 -6.85 6.23
CA LYS A 251 -19.72 -7.37 7.49
C LYS A 251 -21.07 -8.08 7.31
N LYS A 252 -21.95 -7.58 6.42
CA LYS A 252 -23.25 -8.23 6.12
C LYS A 252 -23.07 -9.60 5.46
N LYS A 253 -21.96 -9.79 4.75
CA LYS A 253 -21.59 -11.05 4.09
C LYS A 253 -20.66 -11.94 4.93
N GLY A 254 -20.35 -11.52 6.16
CA GLY A 254 -19.38 -12.22 7.02
C GLY A 254 -17.92 -12.08 6.60
N MET A 255 -17.63 -11.22 5.63
CA MET A 255 -16.28 -10.93 5.13
C MET A 255 -15.53 -9.97 6.05
N LYS A 256 -14.20 -9.98 5.99
CA LYS A 256 -13.34 -9.19 6.87
C LYS A 256 -12.51 -8.20 6.06
N ILE A 257 -12.84 -6.92 6.19
CA ILE A 257 -11.99 -5.81 5.77
C ILE A 257 -11.50 -5.09 7.02
N ARG A 258 -10.23 -4.67 7.05
CA ARG A 258 -9.56 -4.01 8.18
C ARG A 258 -8.80 -2.79 7.69
N LEU A 259 -8.70 -1.78 8.54
CA LEU A 259 -7.88 -0.60 8.28
C LEU A 259 -6.50 -0.78 8.93
N LEU A 260 -5.45 -0.82 8.10
CA LEU A 260 -4.06 -0.69 8.53
C LEU A 260 -3.70 0.80 8.41
N ASP A 261 -4.00 1.57 9.44
CA ASP A 261 -3.81 3.02 9.41
C ASP A 261 -2.36 3.41 9.72
N THR A 262 -1.64 3.83 8.68
CA THR A 262 -0.23 4.21 8.72
C THR A 262 0.00 5.71 8.53
N THR A 263 -1.02 6.48 8.12
CA THR A 263 -0.87 7.86 7.63
C THR A 263 -0.18 8.75 8.66
N GLN A 264 -0.68 8.78 9.90
CA GLN A 264 -0.14 9.67 10.93
C GLN A 264 1.29 9.29 11.33
N ALA A 265 1.58 7.99 11.46
CA ALA A 265 2.92 7.53 11.78
C ALA A 265 3.92 7.95 10.70
N MET A 266 3.50 7.94 9.42
CA MET A 266 4.38 8.29 8.30
C MET A 266 4.49 9.80 8.08
N LEU A 267 3.43 10.55 8.36
CA LEU A 267 3.44 12.02 8.34
C LEU A 267 4.56 12.58 9.22
N LEU A 268 4.84 11.93 10.36
CA LEU A 268 5.87 12.40 11.29
C LEU A 268 7.30 12.03 10.87
N ARG A 269 7.50 11.39 9.71
CA ARG A 269 8.78 10.77 9.34
C ARG A 269 9.41 11.36 8.07
N PRO A 270 9.50 12.69 7.89
CA PRO A 270 10.15 13.25 6.71
C PRO A 270 11.64 12.84 6.60
N ASP A 271 12.24 12.40 7.71
CA ASP A 271 13.61 11.89 7.79
C ASP A 271 13.83 10.51 7.14
N GLY A 272 12.77 9.77 6.85
CA GLY A 272 12.88 8.39 6.41
C GLY A 272 13.04 8.16 4.91
N HIS A 273 12.91 9.21 4.10
CA HIS A 273 12.95 9.11 2.65
C HIS A 273 14.39 8.98 2.12
N PRO A 274 14.63 8.24 1.02
CA PRO A 274 15.95 8.15 0.39
C PRO A 274 16.48 9.49 -0.11
N SER A 275 15.61 10.43 -0.51
CA SER A 275 16.01 11.64 -1.25
C SER A 275 16.86 11.22 -2.47
N ARG A 276 18.01 11.83 -2.69
CA ARG A 276 18.98 11.50 -3.75
C ARG A 276 19.68 10.15 -3.58
N TYR A 277 19.50 9.49 -2.44
CA TYR A 277 20.20 8.24 -2.08
C TYR A 277 19.36 6.99 -2.39
N GLY A 278 18.38 7.09 -3.30
CA GLY A 278 17.62 5.94 -3.80
C GLY A 278 18.29 5.20 -4.96
N HIS A 279 19.33 5.78 -5.54
CA HIS A 279 20.02 5.32 -6.74
C HIS A 279 21.47 5.82 -6.73
N TRP A 280 22.29 5.41 -7.70
CA TRP A 280 23.65 5.94 -7.83
C TRP A 280 23.64 7.36 -8.39
N ALA A 281 24.60 8.20 -8.00
CA ALA A 281 24.63 9.62 -8.37
C ALA A 281 24.70 9.90 -9.88
N HIS A 282 25.18 8.93 -10.67
CA HIS A 282 25.29 9.04 -12.13
C HIS A 282 24.08 8.48 -12.89
N GLU A 283 23.13 7.84 -12.20
CA GLU A 283 21.95 7.26 -12.84
C GLU A 283 20.92 8.35 -13.18
N ASN A 284 20.42 8.31 -14.40
CA ASN A 284 19.33 9.18 -14.84
C ASN A 284 17.99 8.49 -14.54
N VAL A 285 17.32 8.92 -13.47
CA VAL A 285 16.04 8.37 -13.02
C VAL A 285 14.96 9.43 -13.05
N THR A 286 13.70 9.02 -13.27
CA THR A 286 12.55 9.95 -13.30
C THR A 286 12.34 10.68 -11.96
N LEU A 287 12.59 10.00 -10.85
CA LEU A 287 12.46 10.55 -9.50
C LEU A 287 13.83 10.62 -8.83
N TYR A 288 14.59 11.67 -9.16
CA TYR A 288 15.95 11.85 -8.64
C TYR A 288 15.96 12.10 -7.12
N ASN A 289 15.09 12.99 -6.64
CA ASN A 289 14.87 13.14 -5.19
C ASN A 289 13.66 12.30 -4.80
N ASP A 290 13.90 11.11 -4.27
CA ASP A 290 12.82 10.23 -3.83
C ASP A 290 12.32 10.60 -2.43
N CYS A 291 11.21 11.34 -2.41
CA CYS A 291 10.47 11.70 -1.19
C CYS A 291 9.12 11.00 -1.10
N VAL A 292 8.98 9.88 -1.81
CA VAL A 292 7.76 9.05 -1.84
C VAL A 292 8.02 7.71 -1.15
N HIS A 293 9.13 7.05 -1.49
CA HIS A 293 9.50 5.76 -0.93
C HIS A 293 10.33 5.93 0.34
N TRP A 294 10.62 4.82 1.00
CA TRP A 294 11.23 4.77 2.33
C TRP A 294 12.52 3.96 2.30
N CYS A 295 13.54 4.44 3.00
CA CYS A 295 14.76 3.67 3.22
C CYS A 295 14.47 2.34 3.92
N LEU A 296 15.25 1.32 3.59
CA LEU A 296 15.24 0.00 4.22
C LEU A 296 16.62 -0.32 4.82
N PRO A 297 16.72 -0.64 6.13
CA PRO A 297 15.67 -0.49 7.14
C PRO A 297 15.29 0.98 7.35
N GLY A 298 14.12 1.26 7.94
CA GLY A 298 13.61 2.62 8.09
C GLY A 298 12.19 2.70 8.66
N PRO A 299 11.52 3.87 8.59
CA PRO A 299 10.21 4.07 9.21
C PRO A 299 9.13 3.09 8.75
N ILE A 300 9.22 2.65 7.49
CA ILE A 300 8.29 1.70 6.87
C ILE A 300 8.25 0.34 7.60
N ASP A 301 9.31 -0.02 8.34
CA ASP A 301 9.34 -1.23 9.16
C ASP A 301 8.24 -1.22 10.25
N THR A 302 7.80 -0.02 10.69
CA THR A 302 6.68 0.16 11.63
C THR A 302 5.37 -0.45 11.10
N TRP A 303 5.19 -0.50 9.77
CA TRP A 303 3.97 -1.09 9.19
C TRP A 303 3.91 -2.60 9.47
N SER A 304 5.07 -3.26 9.60
CA SER A 304 5.17 -4.66 9.99
C SER A 304 4.83 -4.85 11.46
N ASP A 305 5.20 -3.93 12.35
CA ASP A 305 4.78 -3.94 13.76
C ASP A 305 3.24 -3.90 13.86
N PHE A 306 2.60 -2.98 13.13
CA PHE A 306 1.14 -2.87 13.06
C PHE A 306 0.51 -4.14 12.50
N LEU A 307 0.99 -4.62 11.35
CA LEU A 307 0.43 -5.80 10.70
C LEU A 307 0.55 -7.04 11.59
N LEU A 308 1.71 -7.28 12.23
CA LEU A 308 1.90 -8.38 13.16
C LEU A 308 0.87 -8.31 14.30
N HIS A 309 0.69 -7.13 14.91
CA HIS A 309 -0.30 -6.95 15.97
C HIS A 309 -1.72 -7.25 15.48
N MET A 310 -2.11 -6.72 14.32
CA MET A 310 -3.43 -6.96 13.74
C MET A 310 -3.67 -8.44 13.41
N LEU A 311 -2.67 -9.15 12.88
CA LEU A 311 -2.76 -10.58 12.60
C LEU A 311 -2.91 -11.41 13.88
N LYS A 312 -2.20 -11.04 14.97
CA LYS A 312 -2.39 -11.67 16.29
C LYS A 312 -3.82 -11.50 16.80
N MET A 313 -4.41 -10.33 16.60
CA MET A 313 -5.79 -10.05 16.99
C MET A 313 -6.78 -10.87 16.14
N GLU A 314 -6.54 -11.03 14.84
CA GLU A 314 -7.37 -11.88 14.00
C GLU A 314 -7.25 -13.38 14.35
N ALA A 315 -6.04 -13.87 14.65
CA ALA A 315 -5.82 -15.25 15.07
C ALA A 315 -6.57 -15.58 16.38
N ARG A 316 -6.51 -14.68 17.37
CA ARG A 316 -7.26 -14.82 18.64
C ARG A 316 -8.77 -14.84 18.42
N ARG A 317 -9.28 -13.98 17.54
CA ARG A 317 -10.72 -13.92 17.21
C ARG A 317 -11.21 -15.21 16.55
N SER A 318 -10.40 -15.84 15.71
CA SER A 318 -10.72 -17.14 15.11
C SER A 318 -10.73 -18.25 16.18
N SER A 319 -9.69 -18.34 17.02
CA SER A 319 -9.62 -19.33 18.11
C SER A 319 -10.83 -19.28 19.04
N ASN A 320 -11.20 -18.07 19.52
CA ASN A 320 -12.35 -17.91 20.41
C ASN A 320 -13.68 -18.28 19.73
N ARG A 321 -13.79 -18.10 18.41
CA ARG A 321 -14.98 -18.48 17.65
C ARG A 321 -15.06 -20.00 17.51
N ASP A 322 -13.94 -20.66 17.24
CA ASP A 322 -13.88 -22.11 17.10
C ASP A 322 -14.17 -22.81 18.45
N GLU A 323 -13.63 -22.30 19.55
CA GLU A 323 -13.98 -22.75 20.91
C GLU A 323 -15.49 -22.61 21.21
N MET A 324 -16.09 -21.48 20.85
CA MET A 324 -17.53 -21.24 21.07
C MET A 324 -18.41 -22.16 20.20
N LEU A 325 -17.97 -22.51 18.99
CA LEU A 325 -18.67 -23.46 18.11
C LEU A 325 -18.54 -24.91 18.62
N HIS A 326 -17.38 -25.28 19.16
CA HIS A 326 -17.17 -26.58 19.81
C HIS A 326 -18.06 -26.76 21.05
N LEU A 327 -18.23 -25.71 21.87
CA LEU A 327 -19.12 -25.77 23.04
C LEU A 327 -20.61 -25.91 22.66
N LYS A 328 -21.04 -25.28 21.57
CA LYS A 328 -22.43 -25.39 21.06
C LYS A 328 -22.76 -26.71 20.37
N THR A 329 -21.75 -27.46 19.92
CA THR A 329 -21.97 -28.76 19.26
C THR A 329 -21.92 -29.93 20.26
N ASN A 330 -21.37 -29.70 21.46
CA ASN A 330 -21.31 -30.65 22.56
C ASN A 330 -22.36 -30.39 23.67
N SER A 331 -23.29 -29.45 23.44
CA SER A 331 -24.48 -29.18 24.27
C SER A 331 -25.72 -29.57 23.49
#